data_AF-A0A526XMZ5-F1
#
_entry.id   AF-A0A526XMZ5-F1
#
_cell.length_a   1.000
_cell.length_b   1.000
_cell.length_c   1.000
_cell.angle_alpha   90.00
_cell.angle_beta   90.00
_cell.angle_gamma   90.00
#
_symmetry.space_group_name_H-M   'P 1'
#
loop_
_entity.id
_entity.type
_entity.pdbx_description
1 polymer ?
#
loop_
_entity_poly.entity_id
_entity_poly.type
_entity_poly.pdbx_seq_one_letter_code
_entity_poly.pdbx_strand_id
1 'polypeptide(L)' 'AAAECAPACRVVGVEPEAGNDGQQSLARGEVVTIEVPKSIADGAVVTHLGAHNFPVIRDKVAAITTVSDDELIEM' A
#
# COMPACT_ATOMS: atom_id res chain seq x y z
N ALA A 1 -8.18 -12.85 10.59
CA ALA A 1 -7.54 -11.57 10.17
C ALA A 1 -7.85 -10.47 11.19
N ALA A 2 -7.15 -9.32 11.18
CA ALA A 2 -7.39 -8.23 12.13
C ALA A 2 -8.89 -7.82 12.19
N ALA A 3 -9.56 -7.74 11.05
CA ALA A 3 -11.00 -7.48 10.95
C ALA A 3 -11.90 -8.51 11.67
N GLU A 4 -11.44 -9.76 11.84
CA GLU A 4 -12.18 -10.82 12.54
C GLU A 4 -11.86 -10.87 14.03
N CYS A 5 -10.59 -10.67 14.40
CA CYS A 5 -10.12 -10.75 15.79
C CYS A 5 -10.36 -9.44 16.56
N ALA A 6 -10.40 -8.31 15.86
CA ALA A 6 -10.54 -6.98 16.41
C ALA A 6 -11.33 -6.09 15.42
N PRO A 7 -12.66 -6.16 15.38
CA PRO A 7 -13.49 -5.44 14.40
C PRO A 7 -13.33 -3.91 14.42
N ALA A 8 -12.87 -3.34 15.54
CA ALA A 8 -12.58 -1.91 15.68
C ALA A 8 -11.15 -1.53 15.28
N CYS A 9 -10.30 -2.50 14.93
CA CYS A 9 -8.92 -2.25 14.50
C CYS A 9 -8.92 -1.59 13.13
N ARG A 10 -8.34 -0.39 13.06
CA ARG A 10 -8.13 0.33 11.81
C ARG A 10 -6.83 -0.14 11.17
N VAL A 11 -6.91 -0.79 10.02
CA VAL A 11 -5.76 -1.23 9.24
C VAL A 11 -5.37 -0.15 8.24
N VAL A 12 -4.11 0.29 8.27
CA VAL A 12 -3.55 1.30 7.36
C VAL A 12 -2.31 0.70 6.69
N GLY A 13 -2.27 0.74 5.36
CA GLY A 13 -1.08 0.41 4.59
C GLY A 13 -0.12 1.59 4.52
N VAL A 14 1.17 1.32 4.37
CA VAL A 14 2.22 2.33 4.17
C VAL A 14 3.07 1.90 2.98
N GLU A 15 3.25 2.81 2.03
CA GLU A 15 4.05 2.60 0.82
C GLU A 15 5.13 3.71 0.70
N PRO A 16 6.26 3.48 0.03
CA PRO A 16 7.13 4.57 -0.38
C PRO A 16 6.38 5.53 -1.33
N GLU A 17 6.65 6.83 -1.24
CA GLU A 17 6.04 7.82 -2.14
C GLU A 17 6.23 7.49 -3.63
N ALA A 18 7.41 6.99 -4.00
CA ALA A 18 7.71 6.60 -5.36
C ALA A 18 6.94 5.34 -5.82
N GLY A 19 6.59 4.45 -4.89
CA GLY A 19 5.95 3.14 -5.11
C GLY A 19 4.50 3.09 -4.63
N ASN A 20 3.73 4.15 -4.87
CA ASN A 20 2.38 4.32 -4.32
C ASN A 20 1.26 3.67 -5.18
N ASP A 21 1.54 2.55 -5.83
CA ASP A 21 0.58 1.88 -6.71
C ASP A 21 -0.65 1.39 -5.96
N GLY A 22 -0.49 0.89 -4.74
CA GLY A 22 -1.61 0.44 -3.92
C GLY A 22 -2.48 1.59 -3.45
N GLN A 23 -1.88 2.72 -3.04
CA GLN A 23 -2.61 3.95 -2.73
C GLN A 23 -3.45 4.41 -3.91
N GLN A 24 -2.85 4.50 -5.11
CA GLN A 24 -3.56 4.89 -6.32
C GLN A 24 -4.66 3.89 -6.68
N SER A 25 -4.38 2.58 -6.54
CA SER A 25 -5.34 1.52 -6.83
C SER A 25 -6.57 1.58 -5.91
N LEU A 26 -6.34 1.78 -4.61
CA LEU A 26 -7.41 1.90 -3.62
C LEU A 26 -8.29 3.12 -3.91
N ALA A 27 -7.68 4.26 -4.25
CA ALA A 27 -8.41 5.48 -4.58
C ALA A 27 -9.25 5.35 -5.87
N ARG A 28 -8.77 4.60 -6.87
CA ARG A 28 -9.48 4.39 -8.14
C ARG A 28 -10.47 3.23 -8.11
N GLY A 29 -10.34 2.32 -7.15
CA GLY A 29 -11.15 1.10 -7.10
C GLY A 29 -10.74 0.04 -8.13
N GLU A 30 -9.61 0.23 -8.80
CA GLU A 30 -9.03 -0.70 -9.79
C GLU A 30 -7.52 -0.75 -9.64
N VAL A 31 -6.88 -1.85 -10.08
CA VAL A 31 -5.42 -1.98 -10.01
C VAL A 31 -4.76 -0.98 -10.96
N VAL A 32 -3.89 -0.14 -10.41
CA VAL A 32 -3.04 0.80 -11.14
C VAL A 32 -1.66 0.19 -11.34
N THR A 33 -1.09 0.38 -12.52
CA THR A 33 0.30 0.04 -12.81
C THR A 33 1.13 1.32 -12.96
N ILE A 34 2.28 1.36 -12.30
CA ILE A 34 3.23 2.48 -12.33
C ILE A 34 4.57 2.04 -12.93
N GLU A 35 5.46 3.01 -13.19
CA GLU A 35 6.86 2.72 -13.52
C GLU A 35 7.57 2.08 -12.32
N VAL A 36 8.67 1.35 -12.57
CA VAL A 36 9.47 0.74 -11.50
C VAL A 36 9.93 1.83 -10.53
N PRO A 37 9.48 1.81 -9.27
CA PRO A 37 9.78 2.88 -8.34
C PRO A 37 11.25 2.84 -7.93
N LYS A 38 11.80 4.02 -7.62
CA LYS A 38 13.12 4.14 -7.01
C LYS A 38 12.92 4.43 -5.53
N SER A 39 13.25 3.48 -4.68
CA SER A 39 13.18 3.61 -3.23
C SER A 39 14.22 2.71 -2.57
N ILE A 40 14.69 3.10 -1.38
CA ILE A 40 15.50 2.24 -0.51
C ILE A 40 14.70 1.04 0.05
N ALA A 41 13.37 1.11 0.05
CA ALA A 41 12.48 0.02 0.48
C ALA A 41 12.38 -1.06 -0.61
N ASP A 42 13.45 -1.83 -0.80
CA ASP A 42 13.59 -2.86 -1.83
C ASP A 42 12.41 -3.85 -1.87
N GLY A 43 11.90 -4.27 -0.70
CA GLY A 43 10.74 -5.16 -0.59
C GLY A 43 9.41 -4.56 -1.06
N ALA A 44 9.35 -3.24 -1.25
CA ALA A 44 8.19 -2.51 -1.75
C ALA A 44 8.41 -1.95 -3.17
N VAL A 45 9.46 -2.38 -3.88
CA VAL A 45 9.69 -2.03 -5.29
C VAL A 45 8.82 -2.93 -6.18
N VAL A 46 7.53 -2.61 -6.24
CA VAL A 46 6.54 -3.28 -7.10
C VAL A 46 5.89 -2.26 -8.03
N THR A 47 5.29 -2.74 -9.12
CA THR A 47 4.64 -1.87 -10.12
C THR A 47 3.12 -1.88 -10.04
N HIS A 48 2.53 -2.86 -9.35
CA HIS A 48 1.10 -2.99 -9.14
C HIS A 48 0.77 -4.02 -8.04
N LEU A 49 -0.42 -3.89 -7.44
CA LEU A 49 -0.96 -4.89 -6.53
C LEU A 49 -1.29 -6.22 -7.24
N GLY A 50 -1.15 -7.32 -6.51
CA GLY A 50 -1.52 -8.65 -6.99
C GLY A 50 -3.04 -8.86 -7.11
N ALA A 51 -3.46 -9.70 -8.06
CA ALA A 51 -4.87 -9.97 -8.36
C ALA A 51 -5.68 -10.54 -7.17
N HIS A 52 -5.03 -11.26 -6.26
CA HIS A 52 -5.67 -11.79 -5.05
C HIS A 52 -5.62 -10.80 -3.87
N ASN A 53 -4.61 -9.94 -3.84
CA ASN A 53 -4.36 -9.01 -2.75
C ASN A 53 -5.31 -7.82 -2.84
N PHE A 54 -5.51 -7.28 -4.05
CA PHE A 54 -6.31 -6.08 -4.24
C PHE A 54 -7.76 -6.20 -3.72
N PRO A 55 -8.52 -7.28 -3.98
CA PRO A 55 -9.86 -7.43 -3.42
C PRO A 55 -9.87 -7.39 -1.88
N VAL A 56 -8.89 -8.01 -1.23
CA VAL A 56 -8.79 -8.01 0.24
C VAL A 56 -8.44 -6.61 0.76
N ILE A 57 -7.50 -5.92 0.11
CA ILE A 57 -7.10 -4.56 0.46
C ILE A 57 -8.30 -3.60 0.32
N ARG A 58 -8.96 -3.62 -0.83
CA ARG A 58 -10.13 -2.79 -1.12
C ARG A 58 -11.23 -2.97 -0.07
N ASP A 59 -11.47 -4.21 0.36
CA ASP A 59 -12.59 -4.52 1.26
C ASP A 59 -12.24 -4.33 2.75
N LYS A 60 -10.95 -4.38 3.14
CA LYS A 60 -10.55 -4.46 4.57
C LYS A 60 -9.54 -3.40 5.03
N VAL A 61 -8.92 -2.63 4.14
CA VAL A 61 -7.94 -1.59 4.51
C VAL A 61 -8.61 -0.23 4.52
N ALA A 62 -8.41 0.53 5.60
CA ALA A 62 -9.07 1.83 5.78
C ALA A 62 -8.41 2.95 4.97
N ALA A 63 -7.09 2.89 4.78
CA ALA A 63 -6.33 3.86 4.00
C ALA A 63 -4.94 3.29 3.66
N ILE A 64 -4.30 3.87 2.65
CA ILE A 64 -2.87 3.70 2.37
C ILE A 64 -2.22 5.08 2.37
N THR A 65 -1.21 5.27 3.22
CA THR A 65 -0.40 6.49 3.28
C THR A 65 0.95 6.24 2.65
N THR A 66 1.63 7.31 2.27
CA THR A 66 2.99 7.24 1.74
C THR A 66 4.00 7.85 2.70
N VAL A 67 5.26 7.42 2.58
CA VAL A 67 6.42 8.00 3.26
C VAL A 67 7.58 8.16 2.28
N SER A 68 8.38 9.19 2.47
CA SER A 68 9.59 9.43 1.68
C SER A 68 10.74 8.51 2.11
N ASP A 69 11.74 8.34 1.24
CA ASP A 69 12.96 7.61 1.58
C ASP A 69 13.73 8.27 2.74
N ASP A 70 13.69 9.60 2.85
CA ASP A 70 14.31 10.33 3.96
C ASP A 70 13.63 9.97 5.30
N GLU A 71 12.29 9.93 5.33
CA GLU A 71 11.53 9.50 6.52
C GLU A 71 11.80 8.03 6.89
N LEU A 72 12.04 7.16 5.91
CA LEU A 72 12.43 5.76 6.17
C LEU A 72 13.81 5.65 6.83
N ILE A 73 14.72 6.59 6.59
CA ILE A 73 16.07 6.62 7.20
C ILE A 73 16.02 7.16 8.63
N GLU A 74 15.12 8.10 8.91
CA GLU A 74 15.03 8.78 10.21
C GLU A 74 14.26 8.01 11.29
N MET A 75 13.60 6.89 10.95
CA MET A 75 12.88 6.01 11.90
C MET A 75 13.80 5.30 12.91
#